data_AF-A0A8K0XAE7-F1
#
_entry.id   AF-A0A8K0XAE7-F1
#
_cell.length_a   1.000
_cell.length_b   1.000
_cell.length_c   1.000
_cell.angle_alpha   90.00
_cell.angle_beta   90.00
_cell.angle_gamma   90.00
#
_symmetry.space_group_name_H-M   'P 1'
#
loop_
_entity.id
_entity.type
_entity.pdbx_description
1 polymer ?
#
loop_
_entity_poly.entity_id
_entity_poly.type
_entity_poly.pdbx_seq_one_letter_code
_entity_poly.pdbx_strand_id
1 'polypeptide(L)'
;MQIKTLLVGAFAALAIAAPGEWRDCHGDMEWDSVKEVCKCDKGEYYDASIQRCRIKEVKEIKAKKCYGGEKPFCVRNEGEYVEYNPKNPYCWDDKHSKVICAKRTTVSSKFNLEINKNYETTTTNSHSVSEAEEKRHSCGKPRFYNYETAECECPRNKKWTGKTCAFPPLKKPVCKTGVAYCAKSAHQIVHYSKENHLCQDNGKNYVFCCEAESATESCLTKSVSREEKHQDEEHHDEE
;
A
#
# COMPACT_ATOMS: atom_id res chain seq x y z
N MET A 1 -71.54 -17.75 -32.11
CA MET A 1 -70.84 -16.65 -31.43
C MET A 1 -70.27 -17.18 -30.13
N GLN A 2 -68.95 -17.37 -30.04
CA GLN A 2 -68.26 -17.80 -28.82
C GLN A 2 -67.29 -16.69 -28.42
N ILE A 3 -67.45 -16.15 -27.21
CA ILE A 3 -66.53 -15.17 -26.62
C ILE A 3 -65.69 -15.93 -25.60
N LYS A 4 -64.39 -16.08 -25.89
CA LYS A 4 -63.39 -16.60 -24.95
C LYS A 4 -62.77 -15.41 -24.21
N THR A 5 -63.02 -15.34 -22.91
CA THR A 5 -62.35 -14.38 -22.01
C THR A 5 -61.12 -15.06 -21.41
N LEU A 6 -59.93 -14.57 -21.76
CA LEU A 6 -58.64 -14.97 -21.20
C LEU A 6 -58.29 -14.04 -20.04
N LEU A 7 -58.23 -14.60 -18.82
CA LEU A 7 -57.72 -13.93 -17.62
C LEU A 7 -56.20 -14.08 -17.59
N VAL A 8 -55.48 -12.97 -17.78
CA VAL A 8 -54.03 -12.86 -17.58
C VAL A 8 -53.80 -12.46 -16.13
N GLY A 9 -53.33 -13.40 -15.31
CA GLY A 9 -52.90 -13.15 -13.93
C GLY A 9 -51.48 -12.59 -13.92
N ALA A 10 -51.33 -11.36 -13.42
CA ALA A 10 -50.04 -10.72 -13.18
C ALA A 10 -49.45 -11.24 -11.86
N PHE A 11 -48.34 -11.97 -11.93
CA PHE A 11 -47.50 -12.26 -10.76
C PHE A 11 -46.50 -11.11 -10.58
N ALA A 12 -46.74 -10.27 -9.56
CA ALA A 12 -45.77 -9.31 -9.09
C ALA A 12 -44.70 -10.04 -8.26
N ALA A 13 -43.52 -10.25 -8.83
CA ALA A 13 -42.36 -10.73 -8.09
C ALA A 13 -41.79 -9.57 -7.26
N LEU A 14 -41.94 -9.62 -5.94
CA LEU A 14 -41.16 -8.78 -5.02
C LEU A 14 -39.70 -9.28 -5.05
N ALA A 15 -38.81 -8.48 -5.65
CA ALA A 15 -37.38 -8.66 -5.50
C ALA A 15 -36.97 -8.23 -4.08
N ILE A 16 -36.69 -9.22 -3.24
CA ILE A 16 -36.06 -9.00 -1.93
C ILE A 16 -34.57 -8.75 -2.21
N ALA A 17 -34.12 -7.50 -2.03
CA ALA A 17 -32.71 -7.14 -2.12
C ALA A 17 -31.93 -7.84 -1.00
N ALA A 18 -31.06 -8.78 -1.36
CA ALA A 18 -30.18 -9.45 -0.41
C ALA A 18 -29.14 -8.46 0.15
N PRO A 19 -28.82 -8.53 1.46
CA PRO A 19 -27.87 -7.64 2.09
C PRO A 19 -26.44 -7.92 1.62
N GLY A 20 -25.85 -6.93 0.93
CA GLY A 20 -24.43 -6.58 0.88
C GLY A 20 -23.41 -7.71 0.94
N GLU A 21 -23.26 -8.44 -0.16
CA GLU A 21 -22.09 -9.28 -0.42
C GLU A 21 -20.83 -8.40 -0.45
N TRP A 22 -19.88 -8.68 0.43
CA TRP A 22 -18.58 -8.01 0.42
C TRP A 22 -17.88 -8.41 -0.88
N ARG A 23 -17.69 -7.44 -1.77
CA ARG A 23 -17.04 -7.69 -3.06
C ARG A 23 -15.53 -7.57 -2.87
N ASP A 24 -14.90 -8.69 -2.58
CA ASP A 24 -13.44 -8.78 -2.46
C ASP A 24 -12.81 -8.73 -3.84
N CYS A 25 -11.93 -7.75 -4.05
CA CYS A 25 -11.13 -7.65 -5.26
C CYS A 25 -9.81 -8.41 -5.09
N HIS A 26 -9.37 -9.10 -6.14
CA HIS A 26 -8.10 -9.83 -6.10
C HIS A 26 -6.91 -8.86 -6.05
N GLY A 27 -5.94 -9.17 -5.18
CA GLY A 27 -4.69 -8.42 -5.07
C GLY A 27 -4.89 -6.97 -4.62
N ASP A 28 -4.30 -6.04 -5.38
CA ASP A 28 -4.35 -4.59 -5.17
C ASP A 28 -5.36 -3.88 -6.10
N MET A 29 -6.29 -4.62 -6.70
CA MET A 29 -7.39 -4.05 -7.47
C MET A 29 -8.37 -3.28 -6.58
N GLU A 30 -8.94 -2.19 -7.08
CA GLU A 30 -9.95 -1.39 -6.38
C GLU A 30 -11.34 -1.65 -6.97
N TRP A 31 -12.34 -1.74 -6.08
CA TRP A 31 -13.74 -1.90 -6.48
C TRP A 31 -14.31 -0.58 -7.05
N ASP A 32 -14.66 -0.57 -8.34
CA ASP A 32 -15.42 0.51 -8.96
C ASP A 32 -16.91 0.32 -8.68
N SER A 33 -17.44 1.07 -7.70
CA SER A 33 -18.86 1.01 -7.32
C SER A 33 -19.82 1.50 -8.40
N VAL A 34 -19.36 2.34 -9.34
CA VAL A 34 -20.20 2.86 -10.42
C VAL A 34 -20.36 1.83 -11.52
N LYS A 35 -19.29 1.10 -11.82
CA LYS A 35 -19.28 0.08 -12.89
C LYS A 35 -19.51 -1.34 -12.38
N GLU A 36 -19.56 -1.51 -11.06
CA GLU A 36 -19.60 -2.79 -10.39
C GLU A 36 -18.53 -3.78 -10.87
N VAL A 37 -17.27 -3.33 -10.95
CA VAL A 37 -16.13 -4.18 -11.33
C VAL A 37 -14.88 -3.85 -10.52
N CYS A 38 -14.06 -4.87 -10.22
CA CYS A 38 -12.69 -4.65 -9.76
C CYS A 38 -11.85 -4.12 -10.92
N LYS A 39 -11.07 -3.07 -10.68
CA LYS A 39 -10.15 -2.51 -11.68
C LYS A 39 -8.84 -2.06 -11.04
N CYS A 40 -7.80 -2.02 -11.85
CA CYS A 40 -6.57 -1.30 -11.49
C CYS A 40 -6.73 0.20 -11.72
N ASP A 41 -5.77 0.96 -11.18
CA ASP A 41 -5.73 2.40 -11.36
C ASP A 41 -5.61 2.80 -12.84
N LYS A 42 -5.94 4.06 -13.16
CA LYS A 42 -5.92 4.55 -14.54
C LYS A 42 -4.50 4.43 -15.12
N GLY A 43 -4.36 3.61 -16.17
CA GLY A 43 -3.09 3.35 -16.84
C GLY A 43 -2.44 2.03 -16.43
N GLU A 44 -3.12 1.25 -15.58
CA GLU A 44 -2.67 -0.06 -15.13
C GLU A 44 -3.53 -1.19 -15.72
N TYR A 45 -3.01 -2.41 -15.67
CA TYR A 45 -3.67 -3.66 -16.00
C TYR A 45 -3.37 -4.68 -14.90
N TYR A 46 -4.31 -5.57 -14.63
CA TYR A 46 -4.09 -6.63 -13.65
C TYR A 46 -3.25 -7.74 -14.28
N ASP A 47 -2.12 -8.07 -13.65
CA ASP A 47 -1.25 -9.18 -14.02
C ASP A 47 -1.58 -10.37 -13.14
N ALA A 48 -2.36 -11.31 -13.70
CA ALA A 48 -2.84 -12.49 -12.99
C ALA A 48 -1.70 -13.39 -12.49
N SER A 49 -0.53 -13.37 -13.15
CA SER A 49 0.61 -14.23 -12.78
C SER A 49 1.25 -13.84 -11.45
N ILE A 50 1.15 -12.56 -11.07
CA ILE A 50 1.67 -12.02 -9.82
C ILE A 50 0.55 -11.48 -8.92
N GLN A 51 -0.70 -11.68 -9.33
CA GLN A 51 -1.91 -11.20 -8.69
C GLN A 51 -1.85 -9.71 -8.29
N ARG A 52 -1.32 -8.85 -9.19
CA ARG A 52 -1.16 -7.41 -8.92
C ARG A 52 -1.36 -6.54 -10.15
N CYS A 53 -1.78 -5.30 -9.92
CA CYS A 53 -1.89 -4.24 -10.90
C CYS A 53 -0.50 -3.76 -11.38
N ARG A 54 -0.36 -3.54 -12.69
CA ARG A 54 0.87 -3.11 -13.36
C ARG A 54 0.59 -2.01 -14.36
N ILE A 55 1.50 -1.06 -14.51
CA ILE A 55 1.36 0.01 -15.51
C ILE A 55 1.45 -0.59 -16.94
N LYS A 56 0.44 -0.30 -17.77
CA LYS A 56 0.16 -0.91 -19.07
C LYS A 56 1.14 -0.52 -20.18
N GLU A 57 1.87 0.57 -19.98
CA GLU A 57 2.92 1.03 -20.86
C GLU A 57 4.11 1.46 -20.02
N VAL A 58 4.90 0.49 -19.55
CA VAL A 58 6.16 0.87 -18.95
C VAL A 58 7.14 1.19 -20.06
N LYS A 59 7.24 2.49 -20.38
CA LYS A 59 8.24 2.95 -21.34
C LYS A 59 9.60 2.72 -20.72
N GLU A 60 10.52 2.16 -21.51
CA GLU A 60 11.91 2.05 -21.10
C GLU A 60 12.42 3.46 -20.75
N ILE A 61 12.95 3.64 -19.53
CA ILE A 61 13.60 4.90 -19.18
C ILE A 61 14.83 5.00 -20.07
N LYS A 62 14.87 5.98 -20.99
CA LYS A 62 16.01 6.14 -21.89
C LYS A 62 17.31 6.26 -21.08
N ALA A 63 18.29 5.42 -21.41
CA ALA A 63 19.60 5.43 -20.76
C ALA A 63 20.20 6.85 -20.78
N LYS A 64 20.60 7.33 -19.61
CA LYS A 64 21.31 8.60 -19.48
C LYS A 64 22.76 8.40 -19.92
N LYS A 65 23.30 9.27 -20.79
CA LYS A 65 24.73 9.28 -21.09
C LYS A 65 25.48 9.77 -19.85
N CYS A 66 26.33 8.91 -19.31
CA CYS A 66 27.15 9.21 -18.14
C CYS A 66 28.57 9.61 -18.56
N TYR A 67 29.19 10.50 -17.78
CA TYR A 67 30.53 11.02 -18.04
C TYR A 67 31.48 10.63 -16.89
N GLY A 68 32.80 10.71 -17.11
CA GLY A 68 33.79 10.54 -16.04
C GLY A 68 33.89 9.11 -15.48
N GLY A 69 33.62 8.09 -16.30
CA GLY A 69 33.67 6.68 -15.88
C GLY A 69 32.49 6.24 -15.01
N GLU A 70 31.44 7.05 -14.92
CA GLU A 70 30.19 6.69 -14.26
C GLU A 70 29.34 5.77 -15.14
N LYS A 71 28.48 5.00 -14.48
CA LYS A 71 27.49 4.15 -15.16
C LYS A 71 26.07 4.57 -14.79
N PRO A 72 25.09 4.32 -15.67
CA PRO A 72 23.69 4.53 -15.34
C PRO A 72 23.21 3.44 -14.37
N PHE A 73 22.51 3.86 -13.33
CA PHE A 73 21.86 2.99 -12.33
C PHE A 73 20.39 3.32 -12.25
N CYS A 74 19.56 2.29 -12.16
CA CYS A 74 18.13 2.41 -11.85
C CYS A 74 17.98 2.33 -10.34
N VAL A 75 17.43 3.37 -9.74
CA VAL A 75 17.31 3.54 -8.28
C VAL A 75 15.85 3.75 -7.94
N ARG A 76 15.35 2.98 -6.98
CA ARG A 76 13.98 3.13 -6.45
C ARG A 76 13.99 3.82 -5.10
N ASN A 77 14.85 3.34 -4.20
CA ASN A 77 14.97 3.83 -2.83
C ASN A 77 16.43 3.95 -2.41
N GLU A 78 16.67 4.54 -1.24
CA GLU A 78 18.00 4.60 -0.63
C GLU A 78 18.54 3.18 -0.38
N GLY A 79 19.65 2.84 -1.03
CA GLY A 79 20.26 1.50 -0.95
C GLY A 79 19.68 0.45 -1.90
N GLU A 80 18.63 0.78 -2.65
CA GLU A 80 17.98 -0.12 -3.60
C GLU A 80 18.24 0.33 -5.05
N TYR A 81 19.29 -0.23 -5.65
CA TYR A 81 19.72 0.13 -7.00
C TYR A 81 20.32 -1.05 -7.77
N VAL A 82 20.15 -1.00 -9.10
CA VAL A 82 20.79 -1.94 -10.04
C VAL A 82 21.45 -1.18 -11.18
N GLU A 83 22.53 -1.75 -11.75
CA GLU A 83 23.11 -1.21 -12.99
C GLU A 83 22.04 -1.24 -14.09
N TYR A 84 21.95 -0.17 -14.87
CA TYR A 84 20.88 -0.01 -15.85
C TYR A 84 20.88 -1.14 -16.87
N ASN A 85 19.73 -1.78 -17.01
CA ASN A 85 19.47 -2.79 -18.03
C ASN A 85 18.02 -2.63 -18.49
N PRO A 86 17.74 -2.35 -19.78
CA PRO A 86 16.38 -2.13 -20.28
C PRO A 86 15.48 -3.37 -20.10
N LYS A 87 16.08 -4.57 -20.04
CA LYS A 87 15.36 -5.82 -19.80
C LYS A 87 15.06 -6.07 -18.32
N ASN A 88 15.63 -5.29 -17.40
CA ASN A 88 15.40 -5.44 -15.98
C ASN A 88 14.18 -4.62 -15.57
N PRO A 89 13.13 -5.23 -14.98
CA PRO A 89 11.95 -4.53 -14.48
C PRO A 89 12.23 -3.46 -13.43
N TYR A 90 13.41 -3.44 -12.82
CA TYR A 90 13.85 -2.37 -11.92
C TYR A 90 14.18 -1.05 -12.63
N CYS A 91 14.34 -1.08 -13.96
CA CYS A 91 14.70 0.05 -14.82
C CYS A 91 13.53 0.60 -15.62
N TRP A 92 12.34 0.16 -15.28
CA TRP A 92 11.09 0.46 -15.96
C TRP A 92 10.47 1.71 -15.31
N ASP A 93 9.90 2.61 -16.13
CA ASP A 93 9.26 3.85 -15.68
C ASP A 93 7.95 3.59 -14.91
N ASP A 94 8.09 3.18 -13.65
CA ASP A 94 6.99 2.91 -12.71
C ASP A 94 6.69 4.11 -11.80
N LYS A 95 7.05 5.34 -12.22
CA LYS A 95 7.05 6.59 -11.42
C LYS A 95 8.02 6.63 -10.25
N HIS A 96 8.51 5.49 -9.77
CA HIS A 96 9.40 5.39 -8.61
C HIS A 96 10.86 5.18 -9.00
N SER A 97 11.10 4.54 -10.13
CA SER A 97 12.43 4.25 -10.64
C SER A 97 13.01 5.47 -11.34
N LYS A 98 14.21 5.88 -10.94
CA LYS A 98 14.98 6.95 -11.60
C LYS A 98 16.30 6.41 -12.12
N VAL A 99 16.72 6.89 -13.29
CA VAL A 99 18.04 6.57 -13.85
C VAL A 99 19.02 7.70 -13.50
N ILE A 100 20.02 7.38 -12.68
CA ILE A 100 21.08 8.31 -12.28
C ILE A 100 22.44 7.83 -12.77
N CYS A 101 23.35 8.77 -13.06
CA CYS A 101 24.74 8.48 -13.37
C CYS A 101 25.58 8.55 -12.11
N ALA A 102 26.23 7.44 -11.74
CA ALA A 102 27.03 7.36 -10.53
C ALA A 102 28.17 6.33 -10.66
N LYS A 103 29.11 6.35 -9.73
CA LYS A 103 29.98 5.19 -9.45
C LYS A 103 29.23 4.28 -8.49
N ARG A 104 29.50 2.97 -8.52
CA ARG A 104 28.81 1.99 -7.65
C ARG A 104 28.87 2.34 -6.16
N THR A 105 29.95 2.99 -5.71
CA THR A 105 30.16 3.43 -4.32
C THR A 105 29.44 4.72 -3.95
N THR A 106 28.93 5.47 -4.93
CA THR A 106 28.31 6.80 -4.74
C THR A 106 26.85 6.86 -5.19
N VAL A 107 26.23 5.73 -5.51
CA VAL A 107 24.84 5.68 -6.01
C VAL A 107 23.87 6.25 -4.96
N SER A 108 23.95 5.79 -3.71
CA SER A 108 23.04 6.24 -2.65
C SER A 108 23.16 7.74 -2.35
N SER A 109 24.39 8.26 -2.28
CA SER A 109 24.61 9.69 -2.00
C SER A 109 24.12 10.58 -3.13
N LYS A 110 24.32 10.18 -4.40
CA LYS A 110 23.79 10.91 -5.55
C LYS A 110 22.27 10.85 -5.66
N PHE A 111 21.66 9.72 -5.30
CA PHE A 111 20.20 9.60 -5.27
C PHE A 111 19.58 10.62 -4.31
N ASN A 112 20.09 10.70 -3.09
CA ASN A 112 19.62 11.67 -2.09
C ASN A 112 19.75 13.12 -2.58
N LEU A 113 20.84 13.43 -3.27
CA LEU A 113 21.07 14.77 -3.84
C LEU A 113 20.08 15.10 -4.98
N GLU A 114 19.82 14.15 -5.89
CA GLU A 114 18.88 14.34 -7.00
C GLU A 114 17.43 14.47 -6.49
N ILE A 115 17.06 13.72 -5.45
CA ILE A 115 15.77 13.83 -4.78
C ILE A 115 15.58 15.23 -4.19
N ASN A 116 16.56 15.72 -3.42
CA ASN A 116 16.52 17.06 -2.83
C ASN A 116 16.43 18.16 -3.90
N LYS A 117 17.20 18.04 -4.99
CA LYS A 117 17.17 19.00 -6.09
C LYS A 117 15.81 19.08 -6.78
N ASN A 118 15.14 17.94 -7.00
CA ASN A 118 13.79 17.94 -7.56
C ASN A 118 12.76 18.55 -6.61
N TYR A 119 12.94 18.40 -5.30
CA TYR A 119 12.11 19.11 -4.32
C TYR A 119 12.32 20.63 -4.42
N GLU A 120 13.57 21.09 -4.55
CA GLU A 120 13.89 22.52 -4.69
C GLU A 120 13.34 23.14 -5.99
N THR A 121 13.52 22.48 -7.14
CA THR A 121 13.05 23.01 -8.45
C THR A 121 11.54 23.02 -8.59
N THR A 122 10.81 22.15 -7.89
CA THR A 122 9.34 22.22 -7.83
C THR A 122 8.86 23.39 -6.94
N THR A 123 9.75 23.99 -6.15
CA THR A 123 9.43 24.95 -5.09
C THR A 123 9.86 26.40 -5.43
N THR A 124 10.50 26.66 -6.57
CA THR A 124 10.84 28.01 -7.02
C THR A 124 9.65 28.78 -7.63
N ASN A 125 8.70 29.17 -6.79
CA ASN A 125 7.86 30.37 -6.97
C ASN A 125 7.89 31.13 -5.62
N SER A 126 8.88 32.01 -5.51
CA SER A 126 9.50 32.48 -4.26
C SER A 126 8.67 33.40 -3.37
N HIS A 127 7.44 33.73 -3.73
CA HIS A 127 6.52 34.48 -2.87
C HIS A 127 5.62 33.60 -2.01
N SER A 128 5.57 32.29 -2.30
CA SER A 128 4.76 31.30 -1.57
C SER A 128 5.54 30.58 -0.47
N VAL A 129 6.88 30.64 -0.47
CA VAL A 129 7.75 29.82 0.39
C VAL A 129 7.65 30.21 1.86
N SER A 130 7.56 31.50 2.19
CA SER A 130 7.44 31.93 3.59
C SER A 130 6.08 31.55 4.18
N GLU A 131 4.99 31.76 3.46
CA GLU A 131 3.64 31.31 3.90
C GLU A 131 3.51 29.79 3.91
N ALA A 132 4.14 29.10 2.95
CA ALA A 132 4.15 27.65 2.87
C ALA A 132 4.98 27.01 3.98
N GLU A 133 6.15 27.54 4.31
CA GLU A 133 6.96 27.08 5.44
C GLU A 133 6.26 27.38 6.76
N GLU A 134 5.64 28.55 6.92
CA GLU A 134 4.87 28.90 8.12
C GLU A 134 3.66 27.97 8.28
N LYS A 135 2.94 27.65 7.19
CA LYS A 135 1.87 26.64 7.18
C LYS A 135 2.39 25.22 7.40
N ARG A 136 3.54 24.85 6.85
CA ARG A 136 4.19 23.55 7.07
C ARG A 136 4.68 23.40 8.51
N HIS A 137 5.13 24.47 9.15
CA HIS A 137 5.44 24.52 10.58
C HIS A 137 4.18 24.46 11.45
N SER A 138 3.04 25.00 10.97
CA SER A 138 1.73 24.83 11.62
C SER A 138 1.25 23.37 11.59
N CYS A 139 1.60 22.66 10.52
CA CYS A 139 1.44 21.22 10.42
C CYS A 139 2.55 20.50 11.21
N GLY A 140 2.43 20.43 12.55
CA GLY A 140 3.33 19.65 13.42
C GLY A 140 3.70 18.25 12.89
N LYS A 141 4.93 17.78 13.10
CA LYS A 141 5.42 16.49 12.56
C LYS A 141 4.56 15.30 13.05
N PRO A 142 4.24 14.28 12.22
CA PRO A 142 4.68 14.01 10.85
C PRO A 142 3.59 14.33 9.81
N ARG A 143 3.21 15.59 9.65
CA ARG A 143 2.20 16.04 8.68
C ARG A 143 2.86 16.48 7.35
N PHE A 144 2.19 16.25 6.24
CA PHE A 144 2.50 16.84 4.93
C PHE A 144 1.42 17.87 4.62
N TYR A 145 1.79 19.11 4.29
CA TYR A 145 0.81 20.10 3.85
C TYR A 145 0.52 19.87 2.37
N ASN A 146 -0.72 19.52 2.04
CA ASN A 146 -1.15 19.40 0.66
C ASN A 146 -1.51 20.79 0.13
N TYR A 147 -0.75 21.27 -0.86
CA TYR A 147 -0.95 22.59 -1.44
C TYR A 147 -2.19 22.69 -2.34
N GLU A 148 -2.67 21.56 -2.89
CA GLU A 148 -3.86 21.53 -3.73
C GLU A 148 -5.14 21.69 -2.91
N THR A 149 -5.19 21.05 -1.73
CA THR A 149 -6.35 21.10 -0.82
C THR A 149 -6.21 22.16 0.27
N ALA A 150 -5.01 22.74 0.43
CA ALA A 150 -4.65 23.66 1.50
C ALA A 150 -4.85 23.09 2.92
N GLU A 151 -4.74 21.76 3.06
CA GLU A 151 -4.94 21.04 4.33
C GLU A 151 -3.67 20.27 4.75
N CYS A 152 -3.49 20.09 6.07
CA CYS A 152 -2.50 19.13 6.56
C CYS A 152 -3.04 17.72 6.32
N GLU A 153 -2.31 16.93 5.54
CA GLU A 153 -2.63 15.54 5.28
C GLU A 153 -1.66 14.60 6.00
N CYS A 154 -2.19 13.43 6.35
CA CYS A 154 -1.39 12.32 6.82
C CYS A 154 -0.67 11.66 5.65
N PRO A 155 0.62 11.29 5.79
CA PRO A 155 1.29 10.41 4.83
C PRO A 155 0.48 9.13 4.60
N ARG A 156 0.58 8.53 3.39
CA ARG A 156 -0.10 7.27 3.04
C ARG A 156 0.03 6.24 4.17
N ASN A 157 -1.08 5.57 4.47
CA ASN A 157 -1.25 4.55 5.53
C ASN A 157 -1.30 5.08 6.97
N LYS A 158 -1.22 6.40 7.19
CA LYS A 158 -1.49 7.01 8.49
C LYS A 158 -2.86 7.68 8.50
N LYS A 159 -3.50 7.67 9.65
CA LYS A 159 -4.78 8.33 9.89
C LYS A 159 -4.63 9.36 11.00
N TRP A 160 -5.52 10.34 10.99
CA TRP A 160 -5.62 11.31 12.07
C TRP A 160 -6.12 10.61 13.33
N THR A 161 -5.28 10.57 14.36
CA THR A 161 -5.62 10.08 15.69
C THR A 161 -5.59 11.27 16.64
N GLY A 162 -6.71 11.99 16.73
CA GLY A 162 -6.78 13.25 17.48
C GLY A 162 -5.92 14.34 16.85
N LYS A 163 -4.88 14.80 17.55
CA LYS A 163 -3.99 15.88 17.07
C LYS A 163 -2.74 15.37 16.33
N THR A 164 -2.48 14.07 16.32
CA THR A 164 -1.29 13.49 15.71
C THR A 164 -1.65 12.58 14.54
N CYS A 165 -0.74 12.52 13.58
CA CYS A 165 -0.84 11.60 12.47
C CYS A 165 -0.11 10.30 12.83
N ALA A 166 -0.85 9.22 12.99
CA ALA A 166 -0.30 7.93 13.42
C ALA A 166 -0.83 6.81 12.52
N PHE A 167 -0.12 5.69 12.50
CA PHE A 167 -0.67 4.48 11.92
C PHE A 167 -1.92 4.07 12.73
N PRO A 168 -3.03 3.69 12.07
CA PRO A 168 -4.18 3.19 12.79
C PRO A 168 -3.79 1.94 13.59
N PRO A 169 -4.47 1.62 14.71
CA PRO A 169 -4.20 0.39 15.42
C PRO A 169 -4.62 -0.82 14.58
N LEU A 170 -3.81 -1.89 14.62
CA LEU A 170 -4.17 -3.20 14.10
C LEU A 170 -5.48 -3.66 14.74
N LYS A 171 -6.35 -4.32 13.97
CA LYS A 171 -7.64 -4.82 14.46
C LYS A 171 -7.40 -5.84 15.57
N LYS A 172 -7.97 -5.64 16.76
CA LYS A 172 -7.84 -6.60 17.86
C LYS A 172 -8.40 -7.96 17.44
N PRO A 173 -7.62 -9.05 17.51
CA PRO A 173 -8.13 -10.37 17.18
C PRO A 173 -9.10 -10.85 18.25
N VAL A 174 -10.07 -11.66 17.85
CA VAL A 174 -10.99 -12.34 18.76
C VAL A 174 -10.34 -13.64 19.22
N CYS A 175 -9.82 -13.65 20.44
CA CYS A 175 -9.14 -14.82 21.00
C CYS A 175 -10.16 -15.80 21.58
N LYS A 176 -10.25 -17.00 21.00
CA LYS A 176 -11.06 -18.11 21.56
C LYS A 176 -10.54 -18.57 22.92
N THR A 177 -9.21 -18.62 23.05
CA THR A 177 -8.47 -18.86 24.30
C THR A 177 -7.31 -17.89 24.38
N GLY A 178 -6.90 -17.53 25.60
CA GLY A 178 -5.78 -16.62 25.84
C GLY A 178 -6.10 -15.13 25.65
N VAL A 179 -5.04 -14.35 25.43
CA VAL A 179 -5.10 -12.89 25.28
C VAL A 179 -4.43 -12.45 23.97
N ALA A 180 -4.83 -11.27 23.49
CA ALA A 180 -4.29 -10.70 22.27
C ALA A 180 -2.93 -10.05 22.54
N TYR A 181 -1.99 -10.28 21.64
CA TYR A 181 -0.67 -9.67 21.61
C TYR A 181 -0.44 -8.96 20.28
N CYS A 182 0.48 -8.00 20.29
CA CYS A 182 1.05 -7.41 19.10
C CYS A 182 2.53 -7.73 19.07
N ALA A 183 3.05 -8.03 17.89
CA ALA A 183 4.47 -8.23 17.70
C ALA A 183 4.97 -7.61 16.40
N LYS A 184 6.27 -7.32 16.40
CA LYS A 184 7.04 -6.98 15.21
C LYS A 184 8.02 -8.09 14.84
N SER A 185 8.47 -8.85 15.85
CA SER A 185 9.36 -9.99 15.71
C SER A 185 9.19 -10.92 16.91
N ALA A 186 9.84 -12.09 16.86
CA ALA A 186 9.79 -13.06 17.94
C ALA A 186 10.26 -12.55 19.31
N HIS A 187 11.05 -11.46 19.34
CA HIS A 187 11.58 -10.87 20.56
C HIS A 187 10.91 -9.55 20.95
N GLN A 188 9.98 -9.05 20.13
CA GLN A 188 9.29 -7.78 20.36
C GLN A 188 7.78 -8.03 20.39
N ILE A 189 7.30 -8.47 21.55
CA ILE A 189 5.92 -8.84 21.82
C ILE A 189 5.40 -7.99 22.98
N VAL A 190 4.18 -7.48 22.86
CA VAL A 190 3.47 -6.77 23.92
C VAL A 190 2.01 -7.17 23.96
N HIS A 191 1.37 -7.06 25.12
CA HIS A 191 -0.08 -7.19 25.20
C HIS A 191 -0.74 -6.18 24.26
N TYR A 192 -1.82 -6.61 23.61
CA TYR A 192 -2.55 -5.75 22.70
C TYR A 192 -3.06 -4.51 23.41
N SER A 193 -2.63 -3.34 22.92
CA SER A 193 -3.11 -2.03 23.34
C SER A 193 -3.13 -1.11 22.12
N LYS A 194 -4.24 -0.39 21.93
CA LYS A 194 -4.40 0.56 20.81
C LYS A 194 -3.37 1.71 20.87
N GLU A 195 -2.81 1.97 22.04
CA GLU A 195 -1.85 3.04 22.29
C GLU A 195 -0.41 2.59 22.04
N ASN A 196 -0.16 1.27 22.03
CA ASN A 196 1.19 0.76 21.86
C ASN A 196 1.62 0.81 20.39
N HIS A 197 2.80 1.36 20.11
CA HIS A 197 3.36 1.47 18.77
C HIS A 197 3.59 0.11 18.07
N LEU A 198 3.73 -0.99 18.82
CA LEU A 198 3.80 -2.35 18.26
C LEU A 198 2.43 -2.88 17.81
N CYS A 199 1.34 -2.25 18.25
CA CYS A 199 -0.01 -2.58 17.82
C CYS A 199 -0.51 -1.66 16.70
N GLN A 200 0.36 -0.85 16.12
CA GLN A 200 0.02 0.02 15.01
C GLN A 200 0.20 -0.71 13.68
N ASP A 201 -0.73 -0.48 12.76
CA ASP A 201 -0.74 -1.02 11.40
C ASP A 201 0.24 -0.24 10.52
N ASN A 202 1.53 -0.57 10.66
CA ASN A 202 2.62 0.01 9.90
C ASN A 202 3.11 -0.92 8.78
N GLY A 203 2.36 -1.98 8.46
CA GLY A 203 2.72 -3.03 7.50
C GLY A 203 3.84 -3.97 7.94
N LYS A 204 4.37 -3.85 9.17
CA LYS A 204 5.44 -4.71 9.71
C LYS A 204 5.06 -5.40 11.02
N ASN A 205 4.07 -4.84 11.72
CA ASN A 205 3.55 -5.39 12.94
C ASN A 205 2.36 -6.31 12.63
N TYR A 206 2.12 -7.29 13.50
CA TYR A 206 0.99 -8.19 13.41
C TYR A 206 0.41 -8.47 14.80
N VAL A 207 -0.81 -9.01 14.83
CA VAL A 207 -1.54 -9.34 16.04
C VAL A 207 -1.88 -10.82 16.07
N PHE A 208 -1.79 -11.43 17.24
CA PHE A 208 -2.09 -12.84 17.43
C PHE A 208 -2.65 -13.10 18.82
N CYS A 209 -3.22 -14.30 19.01
CA CYS A 209 -3.74 -14.75 20.29
C CYS A 209 -2.78 -15.78 20.89
N CYS A 210 -2.49 -15.65 22.18
CA CYS A 210 -1.65 -16.61 22.93
C CYS A 210 -2.09 -16.67 24.39
N GLU A 211 -1.81 -17.76 25.09
CA GLU A 211 -2.10 -17.88 26.52
C GLU A 211 -1.18 -16.97 27.34
N ALA A 212 -1.72 -16.37 28.41
CA ALA A 212 -1.06 -15.28 29.13
C ALA A 212 0.30 -15.68 29.75
N GLU A 213 0.46 -16.96 30.11
CA GLU A 213 1.68 -17.49 30.72
C GLU A 213 2.73 -17.94 29.68
N SER A 214 2.37 -18.00 28.40
CA SER A 214 3.18 -18.64 27.36
C SER A 214 3.53 -17.73 26.18
N ALA A 215 3.46 -16.40 26.36
CA ALA A 215 3.85 -15.40 25.35
C ALA A 215 5.36 -15.43 25.05
N THR A 216 5.80 -16.57 24.54
CA THR A 216 7.16 -16.99 24.22
C THR A 216 7.23 -17.29 22.73
N GLU A 217 8.44 -17.50 22.21
CA GLU A 217 8.71 -17.86 20.81
C GLU A 217 7.85 -19.03 20.29
N SER A 218 7.39 -19.93 21.18
CA SER A 218 6.57 -21.09 20.86
C SER A 218 5.16 -20.74 20.34
N CYS A 219 4.57 -19.63 20.79
CA CYS A 219 3.29 -19.14 20.28
C CYS A 219 3.44 -18.48 18.91
N LEU A 220 4.54 -17.73 18.72
CA LEU A 220 4.84 -17.01 17.48
C LEU A 220 5.08 -17.93 16.29
N THR A 221 5.87 -18.98 16.51
CA THR A 221 6.17 -19.98 15.47
C THR A 221 4.91 -20.69 14.97
N LYS A 222 3.93 -20.93 15.85
CA LYS A 222 2.62 -21.49 15.46
C LYS A 222 1.73 -20.50 14.71
N SER A 223 1.81 -19.20 15.00
CA SER A 223 1.03 -18.19 14.29
C SER A 223 1.62 -17.84 12.92
N VAL A 224 2.94 -17.72 12.80
CA VAL A 224 3.62 -17.39 11.52
C VAL A 224 3.47 -18.55 10.52
N SER A 225 3.67 -19.80 10.97
CA SER A 225 3.50 -20.97 10.10
C SER A 225 2.06 -21.18 9.61
N ARG A 226 1.06 -20.62 10.31
CA ARG A 226 -0.36 -20.73 9.92
C ARG A 226 -0.77 -19.66 8.91
N GLU A 227 -0.15 -18.47 8.95
CA GLU A 227 -0.30 -17.45 7.91
C GLU A 227 0.38 -17.87 6.60
N GLU A 228 1.56 -18.50 6.65
CA GLU A 228 2.20 -19.07 5.46
C GLU A 228 1.37 -20.21 4.85
N LYS A 229 0.83 -21.12 5.67
CA LYS A 229 -0.01 -22.23 5.17
C LYS A 229 -1.33 -21.77 4.55
N HIS A 230 -1.92 -20.68 5.04
CA HIS A 230 -3.15 -20.14 4.46
C HIS A 230 -2.91 -19.46 3.11
N GLN A 231 -1.68 -19.03 2.82
CA GLN A 231 -1.30 -18.52 1.50
C GLN A 231 -1.02 -19.65 0.50
N ASP A 232 -0.64 -20.85 0.97
CA ASP A 232 -0.34 -22.01 0.11
C ASP A 232 -1.56 -22.91 -0.19
N GLU A 233 -2.56 -22.99 0.70
CA GLU A 233 -3.75 -23.85 0.51
C GLU A 233 -4.82 -23.26 -0.43
N GLU A 234 -4.75 -21.98 -0.82
CA GLU A 234 -5.64 -21.38 -1.84
C GLU A 234 -5.19 -21.64 -3.29
N HIS A 235 -4.15 -22.46 -3.51
CA HIS A 235 -3.58 -22.73 -4.84
C HIS A 235 -3.76 -24.17 -5.36
N HIS A 236 -4.61 -24.99 -4.75
CA HIS A 236 -4.69 -26.41 -5.10
C HIS A 236 -6.05 -27.00 -5.49
N ASP A 237 -7.10 -26.19 -5.66
CA ASP A 237 -8.43 -26.68 -6.04
C ASP A 237 -8.91 -26.13 -7.40
N GLU A 238 -8.12 -26.24 -8.46
CA GLU A 238 -8.62 -26.22 -9.85
C GLU A 238 -7.80 -27.17 -10.73
N GLU A 239 -8.17 -28.45 -10.74
CA GLU A 239 -7.87 -29.42 -11.81
C GLU A 239 -9.17 -30.05 -12.32
#